data_AF-A0A7Z0VNI9-F1
#
_entry.id   AF-A0A7Z0VNI9-F1
#
_cell.length_a   1.000
_cell.length_b   1.000
_cell.length_c   1.000
_cell.angle_alpha   90.00
_cell.angle_beta   90.00
_cell.angle_gamma   90.00
#
_symmetry.space_group_name_H-M   'P 1'
#
loop_
_entity.id
_entity.type
_entity.pdbx_description
1 polymer ?
#
loop_
_entity_poly.entity_id
_entity_poly.type
_entity_poly.pdbx_seq_one_letter_code
_entity_poly.pdbx_strand_id
1 'polypeptide(L)'
;MPQWIVLILLSLSSALLPAEELHDGCLKRVFMHYCLGESLDRLLQRRPVDMDPIVNGDRAGIIYTKGRERIYVMAFQGRIYKVLKTYEPSNQVTLQRLQRTLSEKYGKHRDISHLPKYARNMAGKIGAVRRGEGELRYRWQLPASPWRVELTWTRKLGISLAYLVNTLDRQQREADESSL
;
A
#
# COMPACT_ATOMS: atom_id res chain seq x y z
N MET A 1 -54.99 16.84 -50.10
CA MET A 1 -54.10 17.94 -49.68
C MET A 1 -54.62 18.51 -48.36
N PRO A 2 -53.82 18.73 -47.31
CA PRO A 2 -52.65 17.98 -46.85
C PRO A 2 -52.86 17.35 -45.45
N GLN A 3 -52.02 16.37 -45.20
CA GLN A 3 -51.89 15.47 -44.06
C GLN A 3 -50.93 16.11 -43.05
N TRP A 4 -51.35 16.31 -41.79
CA TRP A 4 -50.48 16.84 -40.74
C TRP A 4 -49.87 15.70 -39.94
N ILE A 5 -48.61 15.39 -40.26
CA ILE A 5 -47.74 14.52 -39.48
C ILE A 5 -47.17 15.35 -38.34
N VAL A 6 -47.61 15.08 -37.11
CA VAL A 6 -46.98 15.62 -35.89
C VAL A 6 -45.82 14.70 -35.53
N LEU A 7 -44.59 15.12 -35.87
CA LEU A 7 -43.36 14.50 -35.40
C LEU A 7 -43.06 14.98 -33.97
N ILE A 8 -43.25 14.10 -32.99
CA ILE A 8 -42.81 14.32 -31.61
C ILE A 8 -41.30 14.08 -31.58
N LEU A 9 -40.54 15.18 -31.49
CA LEU A 9 -39.10 15.17 -31.23
C LEU A 9 -38.85 14.67 -29.80
N LEU A 10 -38.37 13.43 -29.69
CA LEU A 10 -37.76 12.89 -28.46
C LEU A 10 -36.43 13.61 -28.20
N SER A 11 -36.45 14.60 -27.31
CA SER A 11 -35.25 15.17 -26.73
C SER A 11 -34.60 14.14 -25.79
N LEU A 12 -33.59 13.43 -26.30
CA LEU A 12 -32.63 12.72 -25.45
C LEU A 12 -31.80 13.76 -24.70
N SER A 13 -32.24 14.12 -23.50
CA SER A 13 -31.40 14.77 -22.51
C SER A 13 -30.33 13.76 -22.08
N SER A 14 -29.17 13.81 -22.73
CA SER A 14 -27.97 13.14 -22.25
C SER A 14 -27.61 13.75 -20.90
N ALA A 15 -28.07 13.13 -19.81
CA ALA A 15 -27.54 13.40 -18.49
C ALA A 15 -26.05 13.00 -18.54
N LEU A 16 -25.16 13.98 -18.72
CA LEU A 16 -23.78 13.86 -18.31
C LEU A 16 -23.83 13.56 -16.81
N LEU A 17 -23.68 12.29 -16.44
CA LEU A 17 -23.34 11.92 -15.09
C LEU A 17 -22.01 12.64 -14.79
N PRO A 18 -21.93 13.45 -13.72
CA PRO A 18 -20.66 13.97 -13.29
C PRO A 18 -19.75 12.77 -13.03
N ALA A 19 -18.59 12.74 -13.69
CA ALA A 19 -17.53 11.83 -13.31
C ALA A 19 -17.34 11.99 -11.80
N GLU A 20 -17.51 10.90 -11.05
CA GLU A 20 -17.19 10.88 -9.63
C GLU A 20 -15.75 11.42 -9.51
N GLU A 21 -15.60 12.61 -8.94
CA GLU A 21 -14.32 13.04 -8.41
C GLU A 21 -13.90 11.96 -7.42
N LEU A 22 -12.93 11.18 -7.87
CA LEU A 22 -12.40 9.99 -7.22
C LEU A 22 -11.80 10.46 -5.90
N HIS A 23 -12.63 10.51 -4.86
CA HIS A 23 -12.38 11.01 -3.51
C HIS A 23 -10.91 11.27 -3.24
N ASP A 24 -10.47 12.52 -3.34
CA ASP A 24 -9.13 12.96 -2.93
C ASP A 24 -9.04 13.04 -1.39
N GLY A 25 -9.50 11.95 -0.77
CA GLY A 25 -9.74 11.79 0.65
C GLY A 25 -8.62 10.96 1.25
N CYS A 26 -8.00 11.53 2.28
CA CYS A 26 -6.99 10.85 3.04
C CYS A 26 -7.58 9.63 3.79
N LEU A 27 -7.42 8.41 3.27
CA LEU A 27 -8.00 7.19 3.86
C LEU A 27 -7.38 6.88 5.23
N LYS A 28 -6.05 7.03 5.31
CA LYS A 28 -5.31 6.82 6.55
C LYS A 28 -4.01 7.59 6.53
N ARG A 29 -3.86 8.48 7.51
CA ARG A 29 -2.58 9.13 7.81
C ARG A 29 -1.66 8.14 8.54
N VAL A 30 -0.45 7.97 8.03
CA VAL A 30 0.56 7.02 8.52
C VAL A 30 1.92 7.69 8.64
N PHE A 31 2.72 7.26 9.61
CA PHE A 31 4.02 7.86 9.95
C PHE A 31 3.96 9.40 10.02
N MET A 32 2.88 9.91 10.63
CA MET A 32 2.52 11.32 10.82
C MET A 32 2.19 12.12 9.55
N HIS A 33 2.79 11.81 8.41
CA HIS A 33 2.83 12.76 7.29
C HIS A 33 2.32 12.24 5.95
N TYR A 34 2.23 10.92 5.78
CA TYR A 34 1.84 10.33 4.50
C TYR A 34 0.39 9.91 4.58
N CYS A 35 -0.36 10.12 3.52
CA CYS A 35 -1.72 9.61 3.47
C CYS A 35 -1.91 8.52 2.42
N LEU A 36 -2.52 7.41 2.85
CA LEU A 36 -3.02 6.40 1.93
C LEU A 36 -4.20 6.94 1.12
N GLY A 37 -4.18 6.66 -0.17
CA GLY A 37 -5.20 7.05 -1.13
C GLY A 37 -5.02 8.44 -1.74
N GLU A 38 -4.15 9.30 -1.20
CA GLU A 38 -3.93 10.64 -1.77
C GLU A 38 -3.10 10.61 -3.07
N SER A 39 -3.12 11.71 -3.82
CA SER A 39 -2.26 11.92 -4.99
C SER A 39 -0.78 12.01 -4.61
N LEU A 40 0.08 11.31 -5.36
CA LEU A 40 1.53 11.40 -5.24
C LEU A 40 2.05 12.81 -5.54
N ASP A 41 1.49 13.49 -6.54
CA ASP A 41 1.89 14.84 -6.92
C ASP A 41 1.60 15.83 -5.79
N ARG A 42 0.45 15.67 -5.12
CA ARG A 42 0.11 16.48 -3.94
C ARG A 42 1.06 16.22 -2.77
N LEU A 43 1.49 14.97 -2.57
CA LEU A 43 2.54 14.68 -1.59
C LEU A 43 3.83 15.41 -1.95
N LEU A 44 4.26 15.33 -3.20
CA LEU A 44 5.50 15.93 -3.70
C LEU A 44 5.51 17.46 -3.57
N GLN A 45 4.38 18.12 -3.85
CA GLN A 45 4.25 19.56 -3.67
C GLN A 45 4.46 19.99 -2.20
N ARG A 46 3.93 19.21 -1.25
CA ARG A 46 4.09 19.51 0.19
C ARG A 46 5.42 19.03 0.77
N ARG A 47 5.99 17.99 0.16
CA ARG A 47 7.21 17.31 0.60
C ARG A 47 8.07 16.98 -0.60
N PRO A 48 8.78 18.00 -1.12
CA PRO A 48 9.73 17.78 -2.20
C PRO A 48 10.80 16.80 -1.76
N VAL A 49 11.29 16.05 -2.73
CA VAL A 49 12.43 15.15 -2.60
C VAL A 49 13.50 15.58 -3.58
N ASP A 50 14.76 15.37 -3.24
CA ASP A 50 15.88 15.75 -4.10
C ASP A 50 16.03 14.84 -5.33
N MET A 51 15.33 13.71 -5.34
CA MET A 51 15.42 12.67 -6.37
C MET A 51 14.05 12.50 -7.03
N ASP A 52 14.05 12.35 -8.35
CA ASP A 52 12.83 12.09 -9.09
C ASP A 52 12.16 10.76 -8.66
N PRO A 53 10.82 10.68 -8.72
CA PRO A 53 10.12 9.43 -8.51
C PRO A 53 10.58 8.35 -9.49
N ILE A 54 10.74 7.13 -9.00
CA ILE A 54 11.03 5.95 -9.82
C ILE A 54 9.71 5.51 -10.46
N VAL A 55 9.60 5.59 -11.78
CA VAL A 55 8.36 5.27 -12.54
C VAL A 55 8.53 3.98 -13.34
N ASN A 56 7.50 3.13 -13.33
CA ASN A 56 7.39 1.94 -14.18
C ASN A 56 5.91 1.73 -14.56
N GLY A 57 5.54 2.13 -15.78
CA GLY A 57 4.14 2.16 -16.23
C GLY A 57 3.28 3.01 -15.29
N ASP A 58 2.17 2.45 -14.82
CA ASP A 58 1.27 3.10 -13.86
C ASP A 58 1.81 3.16 -12.43
N ARG A 59 2.96 2.55 -12.14
CA ARG A 59 3.57 2.55 -10.80
C ARG A 59 4.60 3.64 -10.66
N ALA A 60 4.59 4.30 -9.51
CA ALA A 60 5.61 5.24 -9.11
C ALA A 60 6.06 5.00 -7.68
N GLY A 61 7.32 5.32 -7.36
CA GLY A 61 7.90 5.11 -6.05
C GLY A 61 8.83 6.24 -5.63
N ILE A 62 8.77 6.64 -4.37
CA ILE A 62 9.64 7.67 -3.78
C ILE A 62 10.24 7.14 -2.49
N ILE A 63 11.50 7.49 -2.24
CA ILE A 63 12.23 7.09 -1.03
C ILE A 63 12.64 8.33 -0.24
N TYR A 64 12.05 8.51 0.94
CA TYR A 64 12.49 9.49 1.92
C TYR A 64 13.48 8.82 2.89
N THR A 65 14.68 9.38 3.02
CA THR A 65 15.72 8.85 3.92
C THR A 65 15.88 9.77 5.12
N LYS A 66 15.87 9.21 6.34
CA LYS A 66 16.20 9.92 7.58
C LYS A 66 17.17 9.08 8.40
N GLY A 67 18.46 9.37 8.29
CA GLY A 67 19.51 8.55 8.90
C GLY A 67 19.50 7.13 8.33
N ARG A 68 19.30 6.13 9.19
CA ARG A 68 19.25 4.71 8.79
C ARG A 68 17.84 4.22 8.42
N GLU A 69 16.81 4.98 8.75
CA GLU A 69 15.43 4.64 8.41
C GLU A 69 15.08 5.17 7.02
N ARG A 70 14.34 4.36 6.27
CA ARG A 70 13.83 4.74 4.95
C ARG A 70 12.31 4.62 4.95
N ILE A 71 11.66 5.58 4.32
CA ILE A 71 10.22 5.56 4.07
C ILE A 71 10.02 5.51 2.56
N TYR A 72 9.41 4.42 2.10
CA TYR A 72 9.06 4.17 0.71
C TYR A 72 7.59 4.51 0.53
N VAL A 73 7.29 5.44 -0.35
CA VAL A 73 5.92 5.77 -0.76
C VAL A 73 5.74 5.23 -2.17
N MET A 74 4.77 4.34 -2.34
CA MET A 74 4.46 3.71 -3.62
C MET A 74 3.05 4.13 -4.06
N ALA A 75 2.95 4.50 -5.33
CA ALA A 75 1.73 4.91 -5.98
C ALA A 75 1.42 4.01 -7.18
N PHE A 76 0.13 3.87 -7.47
CA PHE A 76 -0.40 3.22 -8.65
C PHE A 76 -1.48 4.13 -9.23
N GLN A 77 -1.39 4.43 -10.53
CA GLN A 77 -2.25 5.42 -11.21
C GLN A 77 -2.26 6.76 -10.48
N GLY A 78 -1.08 7.22 -10.06
CA GLY A 78 -0.89 8.48 -9.33
C GLY A 78 -1.38 8.47 -7.87
N ARG A 79 -1.99 7.39 -7.37
CA ARG A 79 -2.53 7.31 -6.00
C ARG A 79 -1.67 6.48 -5.07
N ILE A 80 -1.38 7.01 -3.89
CA ILE A 80 -0.55 6.33 -2.88
C ILE A 80 -1.29 5.12 -2.33
N TYR A 81 -0.84 3.92 -2.73
CA TYR A 81 -1.43 2.67 -2.27
C TYR A 81 -0.64 2.03 -1.13
N LYS A 82 0.66 2.33 -0.99
CA LYS A 82 1.50 1.73 0.04
C LYS A 82 2.53 2.71 0.58
N VAL A 83 2.62 2.79 1.90
CA VAL A 83 3.70 3.49 2.60
C VAL A 83 4.39 2.51 3.52
N LEU A 84 5.70 2.33 3.32
CA LEU A 84 6.53 1.36 4.04
C LEU A 84 7.66 2.08 4.77
N LYS A 85 7.85 1.78 6.05
CA LYS A 85 8.99 2.25 6.84
C LYS A 85 9.89 1.07 7.22
N THR A 86 11.19 1.18 6.98
CA THR A 86 12.19 0.21 7.48
C THR A 86 12.67 0.57 8.88
N TYR A 87 13.01 -0.45 9.67
CA TYR A 87 13.47 -0.31 11.05
C TYR A 87 14.83 -0.97 11.22
N GLU A 88 15.74 -0.27 11.89
CA GLU A 88 17.03 -0.79 12.31
C GLU A 88 17.17 -0.67 13.84
N PRO A 89 17.77 -1.67 14.52
CA PRO A 89 18.30 -2.92 13.96
C PRO A 89 17.22 -3.94 13.59
N SER A 90 17.44 -4.67 12.50
CA SER A 90 16.63 -5.83 12.10
C SER A 90 16.90 -7.06 13.00
N ASN A 91 16.30 -7.07 14.20
CA ASN A 91 16.47 -8.13 15.20
C ASN A 91 15.13 -8.55 15.86
N GLN A 92 15.18 -9.64 16.64
CA GLN A 92 14.00 -10.19 17.32
C GLN A 92 13.33 -9.20 18.27
N VAL A 93 14.11 -8.40 19.01
CA VAL A 93 13.59 -7.42 19.97
C VAL A 93 12.77 -6.35 19.26
N THR A 94 13.30 -5.80 18.15
CA THR A 94 12.59 -4.83 17.31
C THR A 94 11.31 -5.42 16.74
N LEU A 95 11.36 -6.65 16.22
CA LEU A 95 10.19 -7.35 15.67
C LEU A 95 9.09 -7.49 16.74
N GLN A 96 9.44 -8.06 17.90
CA GLN A 96 8.48 -8.31 18.98
C GLN A 96 7.89 -7.01 19.53
N ARG A 97 8.71 -5.96 19.68
CA ARG A 97 8.24 -4.64 20.08
C ARG A 97 7.19 -4.11 19.09
N LEU A 98 7.47 -4.15 17.80
CA LEU A 98 6.53 -3.69 16.77
C LEU A 98 5.26 -4.54 16.73
N GLN A 99 5.39 -5.87 16.83
CA GLN A 99 4.23 -6.76 16.91
C GLN A 99 3.34 -6.41 18.10
N ARG A 100 3.93 -6.18 19.29
CA ARG A 100 3.19 -5.80 20.50
C ARG A 100 2.48 -4.46 20.30
N THR A 101 3.19 -3.42 19.89
CA THR A 101 2.58 -2.09 19.64
C THR A 101 1.46 -2.14 18.60
N LEU A 102 1.63 -2.92 17.53
CA LEU A 102 0.58 -3.07 16.52
C LEU A 102 -0.60 -3.88 17.05
N SER A 103 -0.35 -4.87 17.91
CA SER A 103 -1.42 -5.69 18.48
C SER A 103 -2.23 -4.94 19.54
N GLU A 104 -1.58 -4.09 20.34
CA GLU A 104 -2.24 -3.15 21.25
C GLU A 104 -3.14 -2.17 20.46
N LYS A 105 -2.72 -1.76 19.26
CA LYS A 105 -3.44 -0.75 18.45
C LYS A 105 -4.53 -1.32 17.56
N TYR A 106 -4.33 -2.52 17.01
CA TYR A 106 -5.14 -3.07 15.92
C TYR A 106 -5.69 -4.48 16.22
N GLY A 107 -5.43 -5.01 17.42
CA GLY A 107 -5.84 -6.37 17.80
C GLY A 107 -4.90 -7.46 17.26
N LYS A 108 -5.40 -8.70 17.21
CA LYS A 108 -4.59 -9.86 16.84
C LYS A 108 -4.23 -9.85 15.34
N HIS A 109 -2.97 -10.13 15.03
CA HIS A 109 -2.54 -10.32 13.65
C HIS A 109 -2.81 -11.74 13.15
N ARG A 110 -2.85 -11.88 11.82
CA ARG A 110 -2.69 -13.17 11.12
C ARG A 110 -1.22 -13.36 10.75
N ASP A 111 -0.64 -14.49 11.12
CA ASP A 111 0.66 -14.92 10.62
C ASP A 111 0.47 -15.51 9.21
N ILE A 112 1.09 -14.89 8.22
CA ILE A 112 1.11 -15.31 6.82
C ILE A 112 2.55 -15.50 6.32
N SER A 113 3.48 -15.77 7.23
CA SER A 113 4.90 -15.98 6.95
C SER A 113 5.09 -17.16 5.99
N HIS A 114 6.04 -17.01 5.06
CA HIS A 114 6.47 -18.10 4.19
C HIS A 114 7.84 -18.57 4.63
N LEU A 115 7.92 -19.80 5.15
CA LEU A 115 9.11 -20.33 5.81
C LEU A 115 9.33 -21.80 5.44
N PRO A 116 10.59 -22.25 5.41
CA PRO A 116 10.90 -23.65 5.18
C PRO A 116 10.45 -24.51 6.35
N LYS A 117 10.08 -25.78 6.09
CA LYS A 117 9.50 -26.72 7.08
C LYS A 117 10.38 -26.95 8.32
N TYR A 118 11.70 -26.79 8.19
CA TYR A 118 12.64 -26.97 9.30
C TYR A 118 12.62 -25.78 10.29
N ALA A 119 12.14 -24.60 9.88
CA ALA A 119 12.17 -23.38 10.68
C ALA A 119 11.02 -23.31 11.71
N ARG A 120 11.06 -24.18 12.71
CA ARG A 120 9.97 -24.39 13.66
C ARG A 120 9.89 -23.31 14.76
N ASN A 121 11.03 -22.84 15.26
CA ASN A 121 11.10 -21.85 16.34
C ASN A 121 11.58 -20.48 15.84
N MET A 122 11.44 -19.43 16.66
CA MET A 122 11.75 -18.06 16.24
C MET A 122 13.21 -17.89 15.77
N ALA A 123 14.17 -18.51 16.45
CA ALA A 123 15.58 -18.46 16.04
C ALA A 123 15.79 -19.08 14.66
N GLY A 124 15.18 -20.25 14.40
CA GLY A 124 15.20 -20.91 13.10
C GLY A 124 14.53 -20.10 12.00
N LYS A 125 13.39 -19.46 12.29
CA LYS A 125 12.70 -18.55 11.37
C LYS A 125 13.57 -17.36 10.99
N ILE A 126 14.19 -16.70 11.98
CA ILE A 126 15.13 -15.59 11.74
C ILE A 126 16.33 -16.06 10.92
N GLY A 127 16.87 -17.24 11.21
CA GLY A 127 17.94 -17.86 10.43
C GLY A 127 17.56 -18.04 8.96
N ALA A 128 16.37 -18.59 8.69
CA ALA A 128 15.85 -18.77 7.34
C ALA A 128 15.67 -17.42 6.61
N VAL A 129 15.12 -16.40 7.28
CA VAL A 129 15.00 -15.05 6.73
C VAL A 129 16.36 -14.46 6.37
N ARG A 130 17.35 -14.59 7.25
CA ARG A 130 18.71 -14.07 6.99
C ARG A 130 19.40 -14.75 5.81
N ARG A 131 19.16 -16.05 5.61
CA ARG A 131 19.64 -16.80 4.44
C ARG A 131 18.85 -16.48 3.16
N GLY A 132 17.66 -15.90 3.29
CA GLY A 132 16.78 -15.60 2.16
C GLY A 132 15.92 -16.80 1.73
N GLU A 133 15.75 -17.77 2.61
CA GLU A 133 14.95 -18.98 2.37
C GLU A 133 13.47 -18.80 2.77
N GLY A 134 13.11 -17.62 3.28
CA GLY A 134 11.75 -17.29 3.68
C GLY A 134 11.60 -15.86 4.16
N GLU A 135 10.39 -15.51 4.57
CA GLU A 135 10.02 -14.22 5.13
C GLU A 135 9.08 -14.39 6.31
N LEU A 136 9.23 -13.52 7.32
CA LEU A 136 8.21 -13.33 8.34
C LEU A 136 7.23 -12.27 7.87
N ARG A 137 5.94 -12.54 7.95
CA ARG A 137 4.90 -11.58 7.55
C ARG A 137 3.67 -11.70 8.44
N TYR A 138 3.35 -10.61 9.12
CA TYR A 138 2.22 -10.49 10.02
C TYR A 138 1.26 -9.42 9.52
N ARG A 139 -0.02 -9.75 9.42
CA ARG A 139 -1.05 -8.88 8.84
C ARG A 139 -2.13 -8.52 9.85
N TRP A 140 -2.40 -7.22 9.99
CA TRP A 140 -3.57 -6.69 10.69
C TRP A 140 -4.56 -6.16 9.64
N GLN A 141 -5.75 -6.75 9.61
CA GLN A 141 -6.87 -6.30 8.80
C GLN A 141 -8.01 -5.94 9.75
N LEU A 142 -8.35 -4.65 9.82
CA LEU A 142 -9.50 -4.21 10.61
C LEU A 142 -10.79 -4.51 9.85
N PRO A 143 -11.87 -4.92 10.55
CA PRO A 143 -13.19 -5.07 9.93
C PRO A 143 -13.61 -3.78 9.24
N ALA A 144 -14.19 -3.90 8.04
CA ALA A 144 -14.65 -2.80 7.20
C ALA A 144 -13.58 -1.75 6.79
N SER A 145 -12.31 -1.94 7.13
CA SER A 145 -11.26 -0.99 6.77
C SER A 145 -10.79 -1.19 5.32
N PRO A 146 -10.74 -0.14 4.49
CA PRO A 146 -10.25 -0.23 3.11
C PRO A 146 -8.71 -0.34 3.02
N TRP A 147 -8.03 -0.38 4.17
CA TRP A 147 -6.58 -0.49 4.28
C TRP A 147 -6.18 -1.55 5.30
N ARG A 148 -4.91 -1.92 5.29
CA ARG A 148 -4.32 -2.90 6.21
C ARG A 148 -2.90 -2.55 6.60
N VAL A 149 -2.41 -3.25 7.62
CA VAL A 149 -1.03 -3.12 8.11
C VAL A 149 -0.30 -4.45 7.98
N GLU A 150 0.94 -4.40 7.52
CA GLU A 150 1.81 -5.56 7.40
C GLU A 150 3.17 -5.28 8.02
N LEU A 151 3.57 -6.11 8.99
CA LEU A 151 4.92 -6.15 9.53
C LEU A 151 5.66 -7.31 8.88
N THR A 152 6.74 -7.01 8.18
CA THR A 152 7.50 -7.99 7.40
C THR A 152 8.96 -7.98 7.79
N TRP A 153 9.60 -9.15 7.81
CA TRP A 153 11.05 -9.28 7.87
C TRP A 153 11.54 -10.13 6.70
N THR A 154 12.27 -9.50 5.78
CA THR A 154 12.91 -10.17 4.63
C THR A 154 14.43 -9.96 4.65
N ARG A 155 15.17 -10.77 3.86
CA ARG A 155 16.62 -10.59 3.68
C ARG A 155 16.96 -9.21 3.09
N LYS A 156 16.16 -8.73 2.13
CA LYS A 156 16.46 -7.52 1.34
C LYS A 156 16.15 -6.23 2.08
N LEU A 157 15.03 -6.17 2.80
CA LEU A 157 14.55 -4.93 3.43
C LEU A 157 14.71 -4.91 4.94
N GLY A 158 15.15 -6.01 5.56
CA GLY A 158 15.15 -6.12 7.01
C GLY A 158 13.72 -6.09 7.56
N ILE A 159 13.55 -5.55 8.77
CA ILE A 159 12.23 -5.34 9.38
C ILE A 159 11.58 -4.10 8.77
N SER A 160 10.35 -4.25 8.29
CA SER A 160 9.58 -3.17 7.68
C SER A 160 8.12 -3.21 8.08
N LEU A 161 7.54 -2.02 8.30
CA LEU A 161 6.12 -1.82 8.55
C LEU A 161 5.49 -1.13 7.35
N ALA A 162 4.50 -1.77 6.73
CA ALA A 162 3.77 -1.24 5.61
C ALA A 162 2.30 -0.99 5.96
N TYR A 163 1.78 0.12 5.47
CA TYR A 163 0.35 0.41 5.40
C TYR A 163 -0.06 0.36 3.94
N LEU A 164 -1.15 -0.36 3.63
CA LEU A 164 -1.59 -0.60 2.25
C LEU A 164 -3.08 -0.32 2.07
N VAL A 165 -3.48 0.27 0.95
CA VAL A 165 -4.87 0.33 0.47
C VAL A 165 -5.20 -1.00 -0.22
N ASN A 166 -6.24 -1.68 0.24
CA ASN A 166 -6.53 -3.06 -0.17
C ASN A 166 -6.88 -3.19 -1.65
N THR A 167 -7.71 -2.29 -2.17
CA THR A 167 -8.17 -2.31 -3.56
C THR A 167 -7.03 -1.97 -4.52
N LEU A 168 -6.32 -0.87 -4.28
CA LEU A 168 -5.18 -0.44 -5.10
C LEU A 168 -4.03 -1.45 -5.07
N ASP A 169 -3.72 -2.05 -3.91
CA ASP A 169 -2.69 -3.10 -3.83
C ASP A 169 -3.08 -4.38 -4.58
N ARG A 170 -4.38 -4.67 -4.74
CA ARG A 170 -4.83 -5.79 -5.57
C ARG A 170 -4.71 -5.45 -7.05
N GLN A 171 -5.24 -4.31 -7.47
CA GLN A 171 -5.20 -3.85 -8.87
C GLN A 171 -3.77 -3.77 -9.41
N GLN A 172 -2.83 -3.22 -8.63
CA GLN A 172 -1.45 -3.13 -9.06
C GLN A 172 -0.79 -4.51 -9.26
N ARG A 173 -1.16 -5.55 -8.48
CA ARG A 173 -0.65 -6.91 -8.66
C ARG A 173 -1.24 -7.58 -9.89
N GLU A 174 -2.54 -7.42 -10.10
CA GLU A 174 -3.24 -7.94 -11.29
C GLU A 174 -2.64 -7.34 -12.57
N ALA A 175 -2.28 -6.05 -12.55
CA ALA A 175 -1.56 -5.39 -13.62
C ALA A 175 -0.11 -5.91 -13.82
N ASP A 176 0.56 -6.37 -12.75
CA ASP A 176 1.89 -7.02 -12.85
C ASP A 176 1.80 -8.33 -13.60
N GLU A 177 0.85 -9.17 -13.17
CA GLU A 177 0.67 -10.52 -13.68
C GLU A 177 0.22 -10.51 -15.14
N SER A 178 -0.55 -9.49 -15.53
CA SER A 178 -0.99 -9.30 -16.93
C SER A 178 0.11 -8.77 -17.86
N SER A 179 1.23 -8.29 -17.31
CA SER A 179 2.36 -7.74 -18.08
C SER A 179 3.49 -8.76 -18.29
N LEU A 180 3.33 -9.99 -17.78
CA LEU A 180 4.23 -11.13 -17.95
C LEU A 180 3.76 -12.05 -19.08
#